data_AF-A0A6I9Q669-F1
#
_entry.id   AF-A0A6I9Q669-F1
#
_cell.length_a   1.000
_cell.length_b   1.000
_cell.length_c   1.000
_cell.angle_alpha   90.00
_cell.angle_beta   90.00
_cell.angle_gamma   90.00
#
_symmetry.space_group_name_H-M   'P 1'
#
loop_
_entity.id
_entity.type
_entity.pdbx_description
1 polymer ?
#
loop_
_entity_poly.entity_id
_entity_poly.type
_entity_poly.pdbx_seq_one_letter_code
_entity_poly.pdbx_strand_id
1 'polypeptide(L)'
;MTPPCSGYSRAEALCKEYRQTKGPGSTAKPSEQLFFLKLGGLIKNTLEKCQRENGFIYFHKVPAEAPDLELKASYGLAEPIAFELPPLSEQCTPEVYATFDLTKGAKNDKAKPKEAEVKPVKEPDLKPQKDTGCVIS
;
A
#
# COMPACT_ATOMS: atom_id res chain seq x y z
N MET A 1 34.79 -8.63 -5.35
CA MET A 1 33.54 -7.85 -5.44
C MET A 1 32.57 -8.41 -4.42
N THR A 2 32.30 -7.70 -3.34
CA THR A 2 31.23 -8.07 -2.39
C THR A 2 29.89 -7.97 -3.11
N PRO A 3 29.01 -8.98 -3.01
CA PRO A 3 27.73 -8.96 -3.70
C PRO A 3 26.87 -7.78 -3.20
N PRO A 4 26.08 -7.14 -4.08
CA PRO A 4 25.06 -6.21 -3.63
C PRO A 4 24.11 -6.92 -2.67
N CYS A 5 23.54 -6.16 -1.71
CA CYS A 5 22.57 -6.70 -0.76
C CYS A 5 21.45 -7.43 -1.51
N SER A 6 21.45 -8.77 -1.44
CA SER A 6 20.60 -9.64 -2.26
C SER A 6 19.11 -9.34 -2.07
N GLY A 7 18.72 -8.93 -0.86
CA GLY A 7 17.36 -8.50 -0.53
C GLY A 7 16.93 -7.21 -1.25
N TYR A 8 17.81 -6.21 -1.35
CA TYR A 8 17.47 -4.94 -2.00
C TYR A 8 17.29 -5.11 -3.51
N SER A 9 18.20 -5.83 -4.17
CA SER A 9 18.08 -6.11 -5.60
C SER A 9 16.85 -6.95 -5.93
N ARG A 10 16.49 -7.92 -5.08
CA ARG A 10 15.26 -8.69 -5.20
C ARG A 10 14.02 -7.79 -5.05
N ALA A 11 14.01 -6.90 -4.05
CA ALA A 11 12.91 -5.97 -3.84
C ALA A 11 12.75 -5.02 -5.05
N GLU A 12 13.85 -4.54 -5.63
CA GLU A 12 13.83 -3.70 -6.83
C GLU A 12 13.24 -4.43 -8.03
N ALA A 13 13.61 -5.71 -8.23
CA ALA A 13 13.03 -6.55 -9.29
C ALA A 13 11.52 -6.71 -9.13
N LEU A 14 11.05 -7.02 -7.91
CA LEU A 14 9.62 -7.12 -7.60
C LEU A 14 8.88 -5.80 -7.84
N CYS A 15 9.49 -4.65 -7.52
CA CYS A 15 8.89 -3.34 -7.82
C CYS A 15 8.71 -3.12 -9.33
N LYS A 16 9.66 -3.60 -10.14
CA LYS A 16 9.58 -3.53 -11.61
C LYS A 16 8.54 -4.49 -12.17
N GLU A 17 8.42 -5.69 -11.60
CA GLU A 17 7.34 -6.64 -11.93
C GLU A 17 5.97 -6.07 -11.59
N TYR A 18 5.82 -5.46 -10.41
CA TYR A 18 4.56 -4.80 -10.01
C TYR A 18 4.13 -3.74 -11.02
N ARG A 19 5.08 -2.96 -11.55
CA ARG A 19 4.80 -1.95 -12.58
C ARG A 19 4.24 -2.56 -13.88
N GLN A 20 4.54 -3.82 -14.18
CA GLN A 20 4.05 -4.51 -15.37
C GLN A 20 2.67 -5.13 -15.16
N THR A 21 2.17 -5.16 -13.92
CA THR A 21 0.83 -5.67 -13.63
C THR A 21 -0.24 -4.75 -14.24
N LYS A 22 -1.24 -5.39 -14.87
CA LYS A 22 -2.38 -4.69 -15.48
C LYS A 22 -3.51 -4.62 -14.48
N GLY A 23 -4.08 -3.43 -14.28
CA GLY A 23 -5.25 -3.22 -13.46
C GLY A 23 -5.92 -1.88 -13.81
N PRO A 24 -7.20 -1.69 -13.46
CA PRO A 24 -7.84 -0.39 -13.59
C PRO A 24 -7.16 0.64 -12.67
N GLY A 25 -6.87 1.83 -13.21
CA GLY A 25 -6.20 2.92 -12.48
C GLY A 25 -4.73 3.12 -12.85
N SER A 26 -4.06 4.02 -12.12
CA SER A 26 -2.62 4.27 -12.29
C SER A 26 -1.81 3.19 -11.57
N THR A 27 -0.91 2.52 -12.28
CA THR A 27 0.00 1.54 -11.65
C THR A 27 0.98 2.27 -10.74
N ALA A 28 1.00 1.90 -9.46
CA ALA A 28 1.97 2.45 -8.52
C ALA A 28 3.40 2.07 -8.94
N LYS A 29 4.37 2.94 -8.64
CA LYS A 29 5.79 2.74 -8.96
C LYS A 29 6.63 2.78 -7.69
N PRO A 30 6.69 1.68 -6.90
CA PRO A 30 7.34 1.68 -5.59
C PRO A 30 8.84 1.97 -5.67
N SER A 31 9.52 1.54 -6.74
CA SER A 31 10.95 1.80 -6.94
C SER A 31 11.30 3.28 -7.16
N GLU A 32 10.33 4.08 -7.61
CA GLU A 32 10.50 5.53 -7.82
C GLU A 32 10.09 6.32 -6.57
N GLN A 33 9.57 5.68 -5.53
CA GLN A 33 9.15 6.35 -4.31
C GLN A 33 10.33 6.70 -3.41
N LEU A 34 10.20 7.83 -2.69
CA LEU A 34 11.29 8.38 -1.89
C LEU A 34 11.81 7.42 -0.82
N PHE A 35 10.93 6.62 -0.19
CA PHE A 35 11.35 5.64 0.82
C PHE A 35 12.31 4.60 0.24
N PHE A 36 12.05 4.15 -0.99
CA PHE A 36 12.85 3.15 -1.67
C PHE A 36 14.22 3.72 -2.08
N LEU A 37 14.22 4.92 -2.65
CA LEU A 37 15.44 5.64 -3.05
C LEU A 37 16.34 5.95 -1.84
N LYS A 38 15.76 6.38 -0.72
CA LYS A 38 16.48 6.64 0.53
C LYS A 38 17.12 5.37 1.09
N LEU A 39 16.39 4.25 1.08
CA LEU A 39 16.93 2.96 1.51
C LEU A 39 18.12 2.52 0.64
N GLY A 40 18.00 2.64 -0.68
CA GLY A 40 19.09 2.32 -1.61
C GLY A 40 20.36 3.14 -1.34
N GLY A 41 20.20 4.45 -1.14
CA GLY A 41 21.30 5.33 -0.76
C GLY A 41 21.95 4.95 0.57
N LEU A 42 21.12 4.64 1.59
CA LEU A 42 21.61 4.21 2.90
C LEU A 42 22.43 2.93 2.82
N ILE A 43 21.96 1.91 2.09
CA ILE A 43 22.67 0.64 1.90
C ILE A 43 24.01 0.88 1.21
N LYS A 44 24.03 1.64 0.10
CA LYS A 44 25.26 1.93 -0.65
C LYS A 44 26.28 2.67 0.20
N ASN A 45 25.87 3.77 0.84
CA ASN A 45 26.77 4.60 1.64
C ASN A 45 27.32 3.83 2.85
N THR A 46 26.49 2.98 3.47
CA THR A 46 26.91 2.14 4.60
C THR A 46 27.90 1.07 4.16
N LEU A 47 27.67 0.41 3.02
CA LEU A 47 28.60 -0.58 2.47
C LEU A 47 29.97 0.05 2.16
N GLU A 48 29.99 1.19 1.47
CA GLU A 48 31.24 1.90 1.17
C GLU A 48 31.99 2.29 2.43
N LYS A 49 31.27 2.73 3.48
CA LYS A 49 31.85 3.04 4.78
C LYS A 49 32.48 1.79 5.42
N CYS A 50 31.74 0.68 5.51
CA CYS A 50 32.24 -0.57 6.07
C CYS A 50 33.46 -1.12 5.29
N GLN A 51 33.46 -0.98 3.97
CA GLN A 51 34.61 -1.39 3.14
C GLN A 51 35.84 -0.52 3.39
N ARG A 52 35.69 0.80 3.51
CA ARG A 52 36.80 1.70 3.87
C ARG A 52 37.34 1.35 5.24
N GLU A 53 36.48 1.25 6.25
CA GLU A 53 36.90 0.90 7.61
C GLU A 53 37.60 -0.46 7.66
N ASN A 54 37.07 -1.47 6.95
CA ASN A 54 37.70 -2.78 6.88
C ASN A 54 39.04 -2.75 6.14
N GLY A 55 39.18 -1.93 5.09
CA GLY A 55 40.42 -1.78 4.33
C GLY A 55 41.50 -0.97 5.04
N PHE A 56 41.13 -0.08 5.97
CA PHE A 56 42.08 0.76 6.69
C PHE A 56 42.40 0.26 8.11
N ILE A 57 41.46 -0.38 8.79
CA ILE A 57 41.54 -0.67 10.23
C ILE A 57 41.49 -2.16 10.52
N TYR A 58 40.45 -2.86 10.06
CA TYR A 58 40.11 -4.18 10.60
C TYR A 58 40.70 -5.37 9.84
N PHE A 59 40.84 -5.26 8.52
CA PHE A 59 41.31 -6.33 7.64
C PHE A 59 40.58 -7.67 7.81
N HIS A 60 39.30 -7.63 8.24
CA HIS A 60 38.50 -8.82 8.40
C HIS A 60 38.20 -9.44 7.04
N LYS A 61 38.21 -10.77 6.98
CA LYS A 61 37.72 -11.51 5.82
C LYS A 61 36.21 -11.36 5.75
N VAL A 62 35.70 -11.01 4.57
CA VAL A 62 34.26 -10.92 4.33
C VAL A 62 33.71 -12.34 4.15
N PRO A 63 32.76 -12.80 5.00
CA PRO A 63 32.10 -14.09 4.82
C PRO A 63 31.39 -14.17 3.46
N ALA A 64 31.37 -15.35 2.86
CA ALA A 64 30.71 -15.56 1.57
C ALA A 64 29.17 -15.58 1.71
N GLU A 65 28.68 -16.06 2.85
CA GLU A 65 27.25 -16.13 3.15
C GLU A 65 26.82 -14.98 4.05
N ALA A 66 25.60 -14.50 3.81
CA ALA A 66 25.00 -13.48 4.67
C ALA A 66 24.67 -14.10 6.04
N PRO A 67 24.90 -13.37 7.14
CA PRO A 67 24.56 -13.88 8.46
C PRO A 67 23.04 -14.01 8.61
N ASP A 68 22.59 -15.05 9.31
CA ASP A 68 21.19 -15.19 9.71
C ASP A 68 20.81 -14.13 10.75
N LEU A 69 19.78 -13.35 10.44
CA LEU A 69 19.29 -12.28 11.28
C LEU A 69 18.15 -12.79 12.18
N GLU A 70 18.49 -13.35 13.34
CA GLU A 70 17.51 -13.66 14.39
C GLU A 70 17.14 -12.41 15.20
N LEU A 71 16.38 -11.51 14.60
CA LEU A 71 15.99 -10.24 15.23
C LEU A 71 14.66 -10.40 15.98
N LYS A 72 14.72 -10.44 17.31
CA LYS A 72 13.55 -10.19 18.18
C LYS A 72 13.53 -8.71 18.58
N ALA A 73 12.53 -7.98 18.11
CA ALA A 73 12.35 -6.58 18.51
C ALA A 73 11.88 -6.53 19.97
N SER A 74 12.68 -5.91 20.84
CA SER A 74 12.34 -5.77 22.27
C SER A 74 11.25 -4.72 22.54
N TYR A 75 11.07 -3.76 21.62
CA TYR A 75 10.12 -2.65 21.75
C TYR A 75 9.57 -2.27 20.37
N GLY A 76 8.39 -1.63 20.34
CA GLY A 76 7.80 -1.09 19.11
C GLY A 76 7.07 -2.12 18.24
N LEU A 77 6.76 -3.29 18.78
CA LEU A 77 5.83 -4.23 18.14
C LEU A 77 4.43 -3.61 18.18
N ALA A 78 3.86 -3.36 17.00
CA ALA A 78 2.52 -2.81 16.88
C ALA A 78 1.49 -3.89 17.23
N GLU A 79 0.65 -3.60 18.22
CA GLU A 79 -0.54 -4.42 18.52
C GLU A 79 -1.78 -3.80 17.85
N PRO A 80 -2.70 -4.62 17.32
CA PRO A 80 -3.95 -4.13 16.79
C PRO A 80 -4.73 -3.37 17.87
N ILE A 81 -5.21 -2.17 17.53
CA ILE A 81 -6.10 -1.42 18.40
C ILE A 81 -7.47 -2.08 18.36
N ALA A 82 -7.99 -2.50 19.51
CA ALA A 82 -9.34 -3.01 19.61
C ALA A 82 -10.33 -1.93 19.20
N PHE A 83 -11.18 -2.25 18.22
CA PHE A 83 -12.24 -1.38 17.73
C PHE A 83 -13.59 -2.02 18.05
N GLU A 84 -14.45 -1.27 18.74
CA GLU A 84 -15.82 -1.66 19.02
C GLU A 84 -16.77 -0.79 18.21
N LEU A 85 -17.78 -1.42 17.61
CA LEU A 85 -18.84 -0.68 16.93
C LEU A 85 -19.64 0.13 17.96
N PRO A 86 -20.11 1.33 17.60
CA PRO A 86 -21.01 2.07 18.47
C PRO A 86 -22.27 1.25 18.74
N PRO A 87 -22.89 1.40 19.93
CA PRO A 87 -24.14 0.73 20.24
C PRO A 87 -25.21 1.11 19.22
N LEU A 88 -26.15 0.20 18.99
CA LEU A 88 -27.27 0.42 18.09
C LEU A 88 -28.04 1.68 18.53
N SER A 89 -28.30 2.58 17.57
CA SER A 89 -29.07 3.81 17.84
C SER A 89 -30.42 3.48 18.47
N GLU A 90 -30.85 4.29 19.45
CA GLU A 90 -32.18 4.19 20.06
C GLU A 90 -33.32 4.34 19.03
N GLN A 91 -33.03 4.89 17.86
CA GLN A 91 -33.97 5.02 16.74
C GLN A 91 -34.23 3.69 16.01
N CYS A 92 -33.39 2.68 16.19
CA CYS A 92 -33.55 1.35 15.61
C CYS A 92 -34.47 0.48 16.48
N THR A 93 -35.72 0.90 16.65
CA THR A 93 -36.72 0.13 17.40
C THR A 93 -37.43 -0.89 16.51
N PRO A 94 -38.03 -1.95 17.08
CA PRO A 94 -38.82 -2.93 16.32
C PRO A 94 -39.99 -2.29 15.56
N GLU A 95 -40.61 -1.24 16.12
CA GLU A 95 -41.70 -0.51 15.48
C GLU A 95 -41.23 0.23 14.23
N VAL A 96 -40.06 0.89 14.31
CA VAL A 96 -39.44 1.53 13.16
C VAL A 96 -39.08 0.48 12.11
N TYR A 97 -38.50 -0.65 12.51
CA TYR A 97 -38.17 -1.74 11.58
C TYR A 97 -39.41 -2.33 10.89
N ALA A 98 -40.53 -2.45 11.59
CA ALA A 98 -41.80 -2.92 11.04
C ALA A 98 -42.41 -1.99 9.97
N THR A 99 -42.00 -0.72 9.93
CA THR A 99 -42.40 0.21 8.84
C THR A 99 -41.64 -0.03 7.54
N PHE A 100 -40.48 -0.72 7.57
CA PHE A 100 -39.72 -1.09 6.38
C PHE A 100 -40.39 -2.26 5.66
N ASP A 101 -41.27 -1.92 4.74
CA ASP A 101 -41.99 -2.88 3.92
C ASP A 101 -41.16 -3.31 2.70
N LEU A 102 -40.51 -4.48 2.80
CA LEU A 102 -39.71 -5.08 1.72
C LEU A 102 -40.55 -5.52 0.51
N THR A 103 -41.87 -5.66 0.67
CA THR A 103 -42.79 -5.99 -0.43
C THR A 103 -43.17 -4.76 -1.26
N LYS A 104 -43.00 -3.56 -0.68
CA LYS A 104 -42.96 -2.28 -1.40
C LYS A 104 -41.54 -1.96 -1.87
N GLY A 105 -40.80 -2.97 -2.33
CA GLY A 105 -39.59 -2.73 -3.13
C GLY A 105 -39.89 -1.64 -4.16
N ALA A 106 -38.92 -0.73 -4.36
CA ALA A 106 -39.02 0.38 -5.31
C ALA A 106 -39.81 -0.11 -6.51
N LYS A 107 -41.03 0.44 -6.71
CA LYS A 107 -41.88 0.05 -7.83
C LYS A 107 -40.98 0.08 -9.04
N ASN A 108 -40.69 -1.11 -9.55
CA ASN A 108 -40.05 -1.30 -10.81
C ASN A 108 -41.09 -0.76 -11.77
N ASP A 109 -41.01 0.54 -12.05
CA ASP A 109 -41.85 1.22 -13.01
C ASP A 109 -41.42 0.66 -14.37
N LYS A 110 -41.91 -0.54 -14.67
CA LYS A 110 -42.00 -1.10 -16.02
C LYS A 110 -43.10 -0.35 -16.79
N ALA A 111 -43.26 0.95 -16.60
CA ALA A 111 -43.61 1.79 -17.72
C ALA A 111 -42.41 1.73 -18.68
N LYS A 112 -42.64 1.16 -19.87
CA LYS A 112 -41.75 1.25 -21.03
C LYS A 112 -40.98 2.58 -20.99
N PRO A 113 -39.65 2.57 -20.77
CA PRO A 113 -38.86 3.72 -21.13
C PRO A 113 -39.01 3.82 -22.65
N LYS A 114 -39.62 4.91 -23.14
CA LYS A 114 -39.18 5.40 -24.44
C LYS A 114 -37.67 5.51 -24.32
N GLU A 115 -36.96 4.85 -25.21
CA GLU A 115 -35.53 4.95 -25.39
C GLU A 115 -35.20 6.40 -25.76
N ALA A 116 -35.22 7.28 -24.75
CA ALA A 116 -34.59 8.57 -24.83
C ALA A 116 -33.12 8.29 -24.59
N GLU A 117 -32.35 8.34 -25.67
CA GLU A 117 -30.90 8.32 -25.72
C GLU A 117 -30.33 9.16 -24.56
N VAL A 118 -29.99 8.48 -23.45
CA VAL A 118 -29.31 9.11 -22.33
C VAL A 118 -27.89 9.38 -22.83
N LYS A 119 -27.64 10.62 -23.25
CA LYS A 119 -26.29 11.08 -23.57
C LYS A 119 -25.39 10.72 -22.39
N PRO A 120 -24.27 10.01 -22.62
CA PRO A 120 -23.33 9.66 -21.56
C PRO A 120 -22.97 10.92 -20.77
N VAL A 121 -23.33 10.94 -19.48
CA VAL A 121 -22.83 11.98 -18.58
C VAL A 121 -21.33 11.73 -18.47
N LYS A 122 -20.55 12.64 -19.06
CA LYS A 122 -19.10 12.62 -18.95
C LYS A 122 -18.77 12.87 -17.49
N GLU A 123 -18.32 11.83 -16.79
CA GLU A 123 -17.74 11.98 -15.46
C GLU A 123 -16.62 13.04 -15.55
N PRO A 124 -16.56 14.01 -14.61
CA PRO A 124 -15.50 15.00 -14.62
C PRO A 124 -14.17 14.26 -14.47
N ASP A 125 -13.27 14.52 -15.42
CA ASP A 125 -11.91 14.01 -15.47
C ASP A 125 -11.22 14.39 -14.14
N LEU A 126 -11.12 13.43 -13.22
CA LEU A 126 -10.30 13.57 -12.02
C LEU A 126 -8.85 13.58 -12.49
N LYS A 127 -8.36 14.79 -12.83
CA LYS A 127 -6.95 15.02 -13.07
C LYS A 127 -6.18 14.40 -11.91
N PRO A 128 -5.19 13.52 -12.17
CA PRO A 128 -4.35 12.98 -11.12
C PRO A 128 -3.72 14.15 -10.36
N GLN A 129 -4.23 14.45 -9.16
CA GLN A 129 -3.60 15.41 -8.29
C GLN A 129 -2.27 14.81 -7.87
N LYS A 130 -1.17 15.55 -8.06
CA LYS A 130 0.19 15.10 -7.80
C LYS A 130 0.51 14.86 -6.31
N ASP A 131 -0.48 15.03 -5.43
CA ASP A 131 -0.38 14.78 -3.98
C ASP A 131 -1.01 13.44 -3.59
N THR A 132 -0.63 12.36 -4.27
CA THR A 132 -0.75 11.00 -3.70
C THR A 132 0.38 10.75 -2.68
N GLY A 133 0.63 11.75 -1.84
CA GLY A 133 1.50 11.62 -0.68
C GLY A 133 0.74 10.92 0.42
N CYS A 134 1.23 9.76 0.86
CA CYS A 134 0.82 9.16 2.12
C CYS A 134 1.21 10.13 3.25
N VAL A 135 0.22 10.82 3.83
CA VAL A 135 0.41 11.55 5.08
C VAL A 135 0.27 10.52 6.19
N ILE A 136 1.39 10.16 6.80
CA ILE A 136 1.40 9.45 8.07
C ILE A 136 0.99 10.48 9.12
N SER A 137 -0.23 10.31 9.67
CA SER A 137 -0.64 10.99 10.90
C SER A 137 -0.17 10.19 12.11
#